data_AF-A0A6L3B3T1-F1
#
_entry.id   AF-A0A6L3B3T1-F1
#
_cell.length_a   1.000
_cell.length_b   1.000
_cell.length_c   1.000
_cell.angle_alpha   90.00
_cell.angle_beta   90.00
_cell.angle_gamma   90.00
#
_symmetry.space_group_name_H-M   'P 1'
#
loop_
_entity.id
_entity.type
_entity.pdbx_description
1 polymer ?
#
loop_
_entity_poly.entity_id
_entity_poly.type
_entity_poly.pdbx_seq_one_letter_code
_entity_poly.pdbx_strand_id
1 'polypeptide(L)'
;MRTTRGWPNLLRAVLVGGPYPASLLAVLLDRIRADHVVNHPRVALIKAVLTRRARLAGTTQEEGSNLVGLDESRTEPGYLLGRLFAVLERIQEVAHGRELSAIIRDKYIGSASSTPKLIFHFLNRLAQQHLKKMRRDDQGAYRFLENRLDSITQKIVGYRDSLSVDDRGLFFIGYYHERHWLRLPKAERLKTENLKTAQAGEPNTVPE
;
A
#
# COMPACT_ATOMS: atom_id res chain seq x y z
N MET A 1 4.98 34.11 -1.24
CA MET A 1 4.07 33.93 -2.39
C MET A 1 3.03 32.88 -2.05
N ARG A 2 1.75 33.26 -1.92
CA ARG A 2 0.64 32.33 -1.60
C ARG A 2 0.13 31.69 -2.89
N THR A 3 0.34 30.39 -3.07
CA THR A 3 -0.21 29.59 -4.17
C THR A 3 -1.67 29.20 -3.90
N THR A 4 -2.55 30.19 -3.82
CA THR A 4 -4.01 29.95 -3.71
C THR A 4 -4.63 29.93 -5.10
N ARG A 5 -4.48 28.82 -5.85
CA ARG A 5 -5.31 28.57 -7.06
C ARG A 5 -5.32 27.11 -7.53
N GLY A 6 -5.29 26.14 -6.62
CA GLY A 6 -5.46 24.72 -6.95
C GLY A 6 -6.92 24.29 -7.18
N TRP A 7 -7.86 24.93 -6.47
CA TRP A 7 -9.29 24.57 -6.44
C TRP A 7 -10.02 24.67 -7.80
N PRO A 8 -9.82 25.74 -8.61
CA PRO A 8 -10.53 25.85 -9.89
C PRO A 8 -10.16 24.73 -10.86
N ASN A 9 -8.88 24.33 -10.85
CA ASN A 9 -8.36 23.30 -11.74
C ASN A 9 -8.80 21.90 -11.31
N LEU A 10 -8.93 21.65 -10.00
CA LEU A 10 -9.48 20.40 -9.48
C LEU A 10 -10.96 20.25 -9.83
N LEU A 11 -11.76 21.28 -9.55
CA LEU A 11 -13.20 21.25 -9.85
C LEU A 11 -13.45 21.07 -11.36
N ARG A 12 -12.69 21.79 -12.20
CA ARG A 12 -12.74 21.62 -13.65
C ARG A 12 -12.38 20.20 -14.09
N ALA A 13 -11.31 19.61 -13.53
CA ALA A 13 -10.92 18.23 -13.85
C ALA A 13 -11.99 17.21 -13.43
N VAL A 14 -12.71 17.46 -12.33
CA VAL A 14 -13.83 16.61 -11.90
C VAL A 14 -15.01 16.73 -12.87
N LEU A 15 -15.42 17.95 -13.22
CA LEU A 15 -16.59 18.19 -14.08
C LEU A 15 -16.36 17.81 -15.56
N VAL A 16 -15.19 18.13 -16.10
CA VAL A 16 -14.86 17.89 -17.52
C VAL A 16 -14.29 16.47 -17.74
N GLY A 17 -13.91 15.77 -16.66
CA GLY A 17 -13.25 14.47 -16.75
C GLY A 17 -11.81 14.54 -17.28
N GLY A 18 -11.23 15.74 -17.36
CA GLY A 18 -9.85 15.99 -17.79
C GLY A 18 -8.80 15.60 -16.75
N PRO A 19 -7.50 15.79 -17.06
CA PRO A 19 -6.41 15.41 -16.16
C PRO A 19 -6.44 16.21 -14.86
N TYR A 20 -6.16 15.54 -13.74
CA TYR A 20 -5.91 16.24 -12.48
C TYR A 20 -4.61 17.05 -12.55
N PRO A 21 -4.47 18.14 -11.76
CA PRO A 21 -3.24 18.92 -11.68
C PRO A 21 -2.02 18.03 -11.40
N ALA A 22 -0.95 18.21 -12.17
CA ALA A 22 0.26 17.38 -12.05
C ALA A 22 0.88 17.40 -10.64
N SER A 23 0.80 18.55 -9.96
CA SER A 23 1.29 18.76 -8.59
C SER A 23 0.42 18.14 -7.50
N LEU A 24 -0.83 17.76 -7.79
CA LEU A 24 -1.77 17.29 -6.77
C LEU A 24 -1.23 16.08 -6.00
N LEU A 25 -0.67 15.11 -6.73
CA LEU A 25 -0.12 13.90 -6.12
C LEU A 25 1.07 14.24 -5.21
N ALA A 26 2.02 15.05 -5.69
CA ALA A 26 3.18 15.45 -4.89
C ALA A 26 2.77 16.18 -3.59
N VAL A 27 1.84 17.15 -3.69
CA VAL A 27 1.33 17.88 -2.52
C VAL A 27 0.66 16.96 -1.51
N LEU A 28 -0.11 15.97 -1.97
CA LEU A 28 -0.73 14.98 -1.08
C LEU A 28 0.31 14.09 -0.39
N LEU A 29 1.31 13.61 -1.13
CA LEU A 29 2.36 12.77 -0.58
C LEU A 29 3.22 13.52 0.44
N ASP A 30 3.54 14.79 0.19
CA ASP A 30 4.28 15.62 1.13
C ASP A 30 3.48 15.92 2.39
N ARG A 31 2.16 16.12 2.26
CA ARG A 31 1.27 16.26 3.42
C ARG A 31 1.16 14.97 4.25
N ILE A 32 1.12 13.81 3.61
CA ILE A 32 1.14 12.53 4.32
C ILE A 32 2.50 12.33 5.01
N ARG A 33 3.59 12.76 4.39
CA ARG A 33 4.92 12.70 4.99
C ARG A 33 5.04 13.61 6.22
N ALA A 34 4.44 14.80 6.20
CA ALA A 34 4.46 15.74 7.31
C ALA A 34 3.56 15.30 8.47
N ASP A 35 2.34 14.84 8.17
CA ASP A 35 1.35 14.52 9.21
C ASP A 35 1.43 13.05 9.67
N HIS A 36 2.05 12.15 8.90
CA HIS A 36 2.03 10.69 9.05
C HIS A 36 0.63 10.03 9.02
N VAL A 37 -0.39 10.80 8.66
CA VAL A 37 -1.79 10.35 8.61
C VAL A 37 -2.16 9.80 7.24
N VAL A 38 -2.49 8.50 7.21
CA VAL A 38 -3.02 7.79 6.03
C VAL A 38 -4.47 7.40 6.29
N ASN A 39 -5.40 8.19 5.74
CA ASN A 39 -6.84 8.00 5.88
C ASN A 39 -7.47 7.61 4.53
N HIS A 40 -8.63 6.98 4.58
CA HIS A 40 -9.42 6.60 3.41
C HIS A 40 -9.54 7.71 2.34
N PRO A 41 -9.95 8.96 2.65
CA PRO A 41 -10.08 10.01 1.63
C PRO A 41 -8.76 10.38 0.96
N ARG A 42 -7.63 10.35 1.70
CA ARG A 42 -6.31 10.65 1.13
C ARG A 42 -5.88 9.55 0.15
N VAL A 43 -6.08 8.29 0.53
CA VAL A 43 -5.78 7.13 -0.32
C VAL A 43 -6.70 7.09 -1.54
N ALA A 44 -8.00 7.37 -1.35
CA ALA A 44 -8.97 7.46 -2.44
C ALA A 44 -8.59 8.53 -3.46
N LEU A 45 -8.08 9.68 -3.00
CA LEU A 45 -7.63 10.75 -3.89
C LEU A 45 -6.35 10.36 -4.65
N ILE A 46 -5.37 9.73 -3.99
CA ILE A 46 -4.18 9.19 -4.66
C ILE A 46 -4.60 8.19 -5.75
N LYS A 47 -5.47 7.24 -5.40
CA LYS A 47 -6.05 6.27 -6.35
C LYS A 47 -6.73 6.98 -7.52
N ALA A 48 -7.57 7.99 -7.25
CA ALA A 48 -8.27 8.72 -8.31
C ALA A 48 -7.30 9.40 -9.28
N VAL A 49 -6.18 9.94 -8.78
CA VAL A 49 -5.14 10.54 -9.62
C VAL A 49 -4.46 9.50 -10.50
N LEU A 50 -4.01 8.39 -9.91
CA LEU A 50 -3.31 7.33 -10.64
C LEU A 50 -4.22 6.67 -11.69
N THR A 51 -5.43 6.25 -11.30
CA THR A 51 -6.40 5.64 -12.22
C THR A 51 -6.76 6.59 -13.37
N ARG A 52 -6.94 7.89 -13.08
CA ARG A 52 -7.27 8.87 -14.13
C ARG A 52 -6.11 9.12 -15.08
N ARG A 53 -4.87 9.19 -14.57
CA ARG A 53 -3.66 9.31 -15.40
C ARG A 53 -3.52 8.11 -16.33
N ALA A 54 -3.62 6.89 -15.81
CA ALA A 54 -3.57 5.67 -16.60
C ALA A 54 -4.64 5.64 -17.70
N ARG A 55 -5.89 5.99 -17.36
CA ARG A 55 -7.00 6.07 -18.32
C ARG A 55 -6.74 7.05 -19.46
N LEU A 56 -6.21 8.24 -19.16
CA LEU A 56 -5.94 9.28 -20.17
C LEU A 56 -4.69 8.99 -21.00
N ALA A 57 -3.73 8.24 -20.46
CA ALA A 57 -2.54 7.81 -21.18
C ALA A 57 -2.82 6.69 -22.19
N GLY A 58 -4.03 6.12 -22.19
CA GLY A 58 -4.37 4.97 -23.05
C GLY A 58 -3.72 3.66 -22.63
N THR A 59 -3.02 3.63 -21.49
CA THR A 59 -2.45 2.41 -20.92
C THR A 59 -3.60 1.50 -20.47
N THR A 60 -3.72 0.36 -21.16
CA THR A 60 -4.83 -0.60 -21.02
C THR A 60 -4.92 -1.11 -19.58
N GLN A 61 -6.00 -0.69 -18.90
CA GLN A 61 -6.79 -1.33 -17.83
C GLN A 61 -6.13 -2.04 -16.62
N GLU A 62 -4.89 -2.54 -16.63
CA GLU A 62 -4.37 -3.37 -15.53
C GLU A 62 -3.69 -2.57 -14.40
N GLU A 63 -3.05 -1.44 -14.74
CA GLU A 63 -2.35 -0.60 -13.75
C GLU A 63 -3.32 0.31 -12.95
N GLY A 64 -4.46 0.68 -13.54
CA GLY A 64 -5.41 1.64 -12.96
C GLY A 64 -6.72 1.08 -12.42
N SER A 65 -7.25 -0.03 -12.96
CA SER A 65 -8.58 -0.55 -12.60
C SER A 65 -8.59 -1.43 -11.34
N ASN A 66 -7.47 -2.11 -11.03
CA ASN A 66 -7.39 -3.09 -9.95
C ASN A 66 -7.03 -2.52 -8.56
N LEU A 67 -7.06 -1.20 -8.38
CA LEU A 67 -6.83 -0.58 -7.07
C LEU A 67 -8.07 -0.66 -6.14
N VAL A 68 -9.01 -1.58 -6.39
CA VAL A 68 -10.28 -1.73 -5.64
C VAL A 68 -10.09 -2.52 -4.35
N GLY A 69 -9.06 -3.36 -4.27
CA GLY A 69 -8.71 -4.08 -3.06
C GLY A 69 -7.29 -4.60 -3.08
N LEU A 70 -6.94 -5.39 -2.07
CA LEU A 70 -5.65 -6.04 -1.99
C LEU A 70 -5.47 -7.00 -3.18
N ASP A 71 -4.59 -6.66 -4.11
CA ASP A 71 -4.14 -7.59 -5.15
C ASP A 71 -2.75 -8.11 -4.77
N GLU A 72 -2.57 -9.43 -4.76
CA GLU A 72 -1.31 -10.05 -4.37
C GLU A 72 -0.40 -10.35 -5.57
N SER A 73 -0.95 -10.33 -6.78
CA SER A 73 -0.24 -10.60 -8.03
C SER A 73 0.67 -9.44 -8.45
N ARG A 74 0.34 -8.21 -8.02
CA ARG A 74 1.10 -7.01 -8.37
C ARG A 74 2.54 -7.08 -7.90
N THR A 75 3.44 -6.82 -8.84
CA THR A 75 4.89 -6.79 -8.64
C THR A 75 5.45 -5.37 -8.61
N GLU A 76 4.58 -4.35 -8.65
CA GLU A 76 5.04 -2.96 -8.63
C GLU A 76 5.79 -2.67 -7.32
N PRO A 77 7.02 -2.17 -7.38
CA PRO A 77 7.89 -1.98 -6.22
C PRO A 77 7.29 -1.05 -5.17
N GLY A 78 6.64 0.06 -5.57
CA GLY A 78 5.94 0.93 -4.64
C GLY A 78 4.86 0.19 -3.85
N TYR A 79 4.01 -0.56 -4.56
CA TYR A 79 2.92 -1.32 -3.97
C TYR A 79 3.40 -2.43 -3.03
N LEU A 80 4.40 -3.23 -3.46
CA LEU A 80 5.02 -4.28 -2.63
C LEU A 80 5.62 -3.72 -1.34
N LEU A 81 6.34 -2.60 -1.42
CA LEU A 81 6.93 -1.96 -0.24
C LEU A 81 5.85 -1.43 0.71
N GLY A 82 4.75 -0.91 0.17
CA GLY A 82 3.59 -0.50 0.97
C GLY A 82 2.98 -1.68 1.74
N ARG A 83 2.79 -2.81 1.07
CA ARG A 83 2.31 -4.06 1.69
C ARG A 83 3.26 -4.56 2.77
N LEU A 84 4.56 -4.58 2.47
CA LEU A 84 5.60 -4.99 3.43
C LEU A 84 5.53 -4.11 4.69
N PHE A 85 5.40 -2.79 4.54
CA PHE A 85 5.29 -1.88 5.66
C PHE A 85 4.07 -2.17 6.55
N ALA A 86 2.92 -2.51 5.96
CA ALA A 86 1.72 -2.88 6.72
C ALA A 86 1.91 -4.17 7.53
N VAL A 87 2.62 -5.17 6.97
CA VAL A 87 2.94 -6.42 7.69
C VAL A 87 3.91 -6.14 8.84
N LEU A 88 4.92 -5.30 8.63
CA LEU A 88 5.87 -4.90 9.68
C LEU A 88 5.15 -4.15 10.82
N GLU A 89 4.20 -3.27 10.49
CA GLU A 89 3.36 -2.58 11.49
C GLU A 89 2.57 -3.60 12.30
N ARG A 90 1.96 -4.59 11.61
CA ARG A 90 1.17 -5.63 12.27
C ARG A 90 2.00 -6.52 13.18
N ILE A 91 3.22 -6.88 12.78
CA ILE A 91 4.16 -7.64 13.62
C ILE A 91 4.45 -6.88 14.91
N GLN A 92 4.71 -5.57 14.82
CA GLN A 92 4.96 -4.73 15.99
C GLN A 92 3.72 -4.66 16.91
N GLU A 93 2.53 -4.43 16.34
CA GLU A 93 1.25 -4.38 17.08
C GLU A 93 1.02 -5.67 17.87
N VAL A 94 1.19 -6.84 17.23
CA VAL A 94 0.95 -8.14 17.86
C VAL A 94 2.01 -8.44 18.93
N ALA A 95 3.27 -8.07 18.72
CA ALA A 95 4.34 -8.39 19.67
C ALA A 95 4.34 -7.54 20.97
N HIS A 96 3.76 -6.34 20.93
CA HIS A 96 3.65 -5.46 22.11
C HIS A 96 2.24 -5.39 22.71
N GLY A 97 1.21 -5.85 21.99
CA GLY A 97 -0.16 -5.84 22.49
C GLY A 97 -0.65 -4.41 22.79
N ARG A 98 -1.09 -4.15 24.03
CA ARG A 98 -1.71 -2.88 24.46
C ARG A 98 -0.71 -1.79 24.84
N GLU A 99 0.58 -2.09 24.96
CA GLU A 99 1.62 -1.16 25.45
C GLU A 99 2.36 -0.44 24.31
N LEU A 100 1.62 0.05 23.32
CA LEU A 100 2.26 0.68 22.16
C LEU A 100 2.21 2.22 22.28
N SER A 101 3.33 2.82 22.69
CA SER A 101 3.46 4.29 22.82
C SER A 101 3.73 5.00 21.49
N ALA A 102 4.29 4.31 20.50
CA ALA A 102 4.49 4.84 19.15
C ALA A 102 4.54 3.71 18.12
N ILE A 103 3.77 3.85 17.05
CA ILE A 103 3.72 2.87 15.96
C ILE A 103 4.84 3.19 14.98
N ILE A 104 5.48 2.19 14.37
CA ILE A 104 6.48 2.42 13.30
C ILE A 104 5.93 3.34 12.19
N ARG A 105 4.62 3.31 11.97
CA ARG A 105 3.90 4.21 11.06
C ARG A 105 4.17 5.68 11.38
N ASP A 106 4.05 6.07 12.64
CA ASP A 106 4.07 7.48 13.05
C ASP A 106 5.46 8.10 12.91
N LYS A 107 6.52 7.26 12.87
CA LYS A 107 7.91 7.71 12.73
C LYS A 107 8.48 7.48 11.34
N TYR A 108 8.13 6.37 10.70
CA TYR A 108 8.86 5.87 9.53
C TYR A 108 8.05 5.86 8.25
N ILE A 109 6.72 6.06 8.24
CA ILE A 109 5.95 5.93 6.99
C ILE A 109 6.38 6.96 5.92
N GLY A 110 6.70 8.18 6.35
CA GLY A 110 7.19 9.24 5.46
C GLY A 110 8.54 8.87 4.85
N SER A 111 9.47 8.43 5.69
CA SER A 111 10.81 8.01 5.29
C SER A 111 10.80 6.72 4.47
N ALA A 112 9.98 5.73 4.83
CA ALA A 112 9.84 4.46 4.12
C ALA A 112 9.38 4.65 2.67
N SER A 113 8.47 5.61 2.43
CA SER A 113 8.05 5.95 1.07
C SER A 113 9.12 6.69 0.27
N SER A 114 10.05 7.41 0.93
CA SER A 114 11.00 8.30 0.25
C SER A 114 12.38 7.67 0.07
N THR A 115 12.85 6.94 1.08
CA THR A 115 14.17 6.27 1.14
C THR A 115 14.02 4.80 1.59
N PRO A 116 13.43 3.93 0.76
CA PRO A 116 13.09 2.57 1.17
C PRO A 116 14.29 1.75 1.63
N LYS A 117 15.41 1.77 0.88
CA LYS A 117 16.59 0.95 1.19
C LYS A 117 17.05 1.10 2.63
N LEU A 118 17.26 2.32 3.11
CA LEU A 118 17.75 2.55 4.47
C LEU A 118 16.73 2.09 5.53
N ILE A 119 15.46 2.45 5.32
CA ILE A 119 14.41 2.24 6.33
C ILE A 119 14.00 0.77 6.42
N PHE A 120 13.83 0.08 5.29
CA PHE A 120 13.40 -1.33 5.29
C PHE A 120 14.47 -2.27 5.83
N HIS A 121 15.77 -2.01 5.61
CA HIS A 121 16.83 -2.78 6.27
C HIS A 121 16.72 -2.69 7.81
N PHE A 122 16.48 -1.50 8.33
CA PHE A 122 16.29 -1.28 9.76
C PHE A 122 14.99 -1.93 10.28
N LEU A 123 13.86 -1.70 9.61
CA LEU A 123 12.56 -2.23 10.04
C LEU A 123 12.50 -3.76 9.99
N ASN A 124 13.11 -4.39 8.98
CA ASN A 124 13.18 -5.85 8.92
C ASN A 124 13.93 -6.42 10.12
N ARG A 125 15.07 -5.82 10.50
CA ARG A 125 15.82 -6.26 11.69
C ARG A 125 14.98 -6.13 12.96
N LEU A 126 14.23 -5.05 13.11
CA LEU A 126 13.33 -4.84 14.25
C LEU A 126 12.19 -5.87 14.27
N ALA A 127 11.58 -6.14 13.11
CA ALA A 127 10.53 -7.14 12.98
C ALA A 127 11.00 -8.56 13.32
N GLN A 128 12.24 -8.94 12.98
CA GLN A 128 12.79 -10.24 13.35
C GLN A 128 12.90 -10.43 14.87
N GLN A 129 13.19 -9.36 15.62
CA GLN A 129 13.20 -9.41 17.09
C GLN A 129 11.79 -9.64 17.64
N HIS A 130 10.79 -8.97 17.07
CA HIS A 130 9.38 -9.15 17.42
C HIS A 130 8.86 -10.55 17.08
N LEU A 131 9.20 -11.08 15.91
CA LEU A 131 8.86 -12.44 15.50
C LEU A 131 9.48 -13.48 16.44
N LYS A 132 10.74 -13.30 16.86
CA LYS A 132 11.39 -14.20 17.83
C LYS A 132 10.64 -14.27 19.17
N LYS A 133 10.14 -13.12 19.65
CA LYS A 133 9.29 -13.06 20.84
C LYS A 133 7.95 -13.76 20.59
N MET A 134 7.29 -13.41 19.49
CA MET A 134 5.98 -13.95 19.10
C MET A 134 6.00 -15.47 18.91
N ARG A 135 7.10 -16.05 18.41
CA ARG A 135 7.29 -17.51 18.31
C ARG A 135 7.15 -18.23 19.65
N ARG A 136 7.42 -17.56 20.77
CA ARG A 136 7.26 -18.13 22.12
C ARG A 136 5.83 -17.97 22.63
N ASP A 137 5.23 -16.82 22.37
CA ASP A 137 3.96 -16.41 22.98
C ASP A 137 2.72 -16.83 22.16
N ASP A 138 2.81 -16.79 20.82
CA ASP A 138 1.75 -17.16 19.87
C ASP A 138 2.33 -17.71 18.56
N GLN A 139 2.49 -19.02 18.52
CA GLN A 139 3.01 -19.75 17.35
C GLN A 139 2.11 -19.60 16.10
N GLY A 140 0.80 -19.38 16.29
CA GLY A 140 -0.16 -19.22 15.20
C GLY A 140 0.01 -17.88 14.49
N ALA A 141 0.06 -16.79 15.27
CA ALA A 141 0.32 -15.46 14.75
C ALA A 141 1.71 -15.35 14.11
N TYR A 142 2.73 -15.97 14.72
CA TYR A 142 4.09 -16.03 14.17
C TYR A 142 4.10 -16.62 12.76
N ARG A 143 3.59 -17.86 12.59
CA ARG A 143 3.57 -18.53 11.28
C ARG A 143 2.80 -17.74 10.23
N PHE A 144 1.67 -17.14 10.60
CA PHE A 144 0.86 -16.35 9.68
C PHE A 144 1.61 -15.11 9.17
N LEU A 145 2.22 -14.34 10.08
CA LEU A 145 2.91 -13.10 9.72
C LEU A 145 4.26 -13.34 9.05
N GLU A 146 4.99 -14.38 9.45
CA GLU A 146 6.24 -14.80 8.80
C GLU A 146 5.99 -15.23 7.35
N ASN A 147 5.02 -16.13 7.10
CA ASN A 147 4.66 -16.54 5.74
C ASN A 147 4.23 -15.34 4.88
N ARG A 148 3.48 -14.39 5.48
CA ARG A 148 3.06 -13.18 4.77
C ARG A 148 4.24 -12.29 4.40
N LEU A 149 5.18 -12.09 5.34
CA LEU A 149 6.40 -11.32 5.12
C LEU A 149 7.26 -11.94 4.02
N ASP A 150 7.43 -13.26 4.04
CA ASP A 150 8.19 -14.00 3.03
C ASP A 150 7.54 -13.90 1.64
N SER A 151 6.21 -14.06 1.56
CA SER A 151 5.46 -13.98 0.29
C SER A 151 5.63 -12.64 -0.43
N ILE A 152 5.81 -11.55 0.32
CA ILE A 152 6.04 -10.22 -0.23
C ILE A 152 7.52 -10.03 -0.54
N THR A 153 8.41 -10.42 0.37
CA THR A 153 9.86 -10.24 0.22
C THR A 153 10.42 -11.00 -0.97
N GLN A 154 9.90 -12.20 -1.26
CA GLN A 154 10.28 -12.99 -2.45
C GLN A 154 9.99 -12.27 -3.77
N LYS A 155 9.02 -11.35 -3.80
CA LYS A 155 8.65 -10.58 -5.01
C LYS A 155 9.47 -9.29 -5.15
N ILE A 156 10.20 -8.88 -4.11
CA ILE A 156 10.97 -7.64 -4.11
C ILE A 156 12.35 -7.91 -4.73
N VAL A 157 12.56 -7.39 -5.95
CA VAL A 157 13.88 -7.41 -6.61
C VAL A 157 14.72 -6.24 -6.11
N GLY A 158 15.28 -6.40 -4.90
CA GLY A 158 16.14 -5.40 -4.26
C GLY A 158 15.42 -4.14 -3.78
N TYR A 159 16.01 -3.44 -2.80
CA TYR A 159 15.48 -2.17 -2.31
C TYR A 159 16.06 -1.00 -3.11
N ARG A 160 15.19 -0.20 -3.71
CA ARG A 160 15.58 1.02 -4.43
C ARG A 160 15.93 2.15 -3.46
N ASP A 161 16.90 2.99 -3.85
CA ASP A 161 17.33 4.12 -3.02
C ASP A 161 16.22 5.17 -2.86
N SER A 162 15.44 5.40 -3.92
CA SER A 162 14.27 6.29 -3.91
C SER A 162 13.14 5.74 -4.79
N LEU A 163 11.91 6.20 -4.55
CA LEU A 163 10.73 5.86 -5.33
C LEU A 163 10.28 7.04 -6.19
N SER A 164 9.76 6.74 -7.38
CA SER A 164 9.06 7.72 -8.21
C SER A 164 7.82 8.26 -7.50
N VAL A 165 7.28 9.40 -7.94
CA VAL A 165 6.07 9.99 -7.34
C VAL A 165 4.88 9.03 -7.43
N ASP A 166 4.76 8.30 -8.55
CA ASP A 166 3.69 7.34 -8.75
C ASP A 166 3.90 6.08 -7.89
N ASP A 167 5.13 5.58 -7.78
CA ASP A 167 5.47 4.48 -6.86
C ASP A 167 5.21 4.85 -5.39
N ARG A 168 5.48 6.10 -5.00
CA ARG A 168 5.12 6.62 -3.67
C ARG A 168 3.60 6.62 -3.49
N GLY A 169 2.83 6.94 -4.52
CA GLY A 169 1.37 6.80 -4.51
C GLY A 169 0.93 5.35 -4.31
N LEU A 170 1.49 4.43 -5.09
CA LEU A 170 1.24 2.99 -5.00
C LEU A 170 1.61 2.42 -3.62
N PHE A 171 2.68 2.93 -3.00
CA PHE A 171 3.07 2.57 -1.64
C PHE A 171 1.94 2.83 -0.63
N PHE A 172 1.34 4.01 -0.65
CA PHE A 172 0.26 4.33 0.29
C PHE A 172 -1.00 3.50 0.02
N ILE A 173 -1.29 3.18 -1.24
CA ILE A 173 -2.42 2.32 -1.60
C ILE A 173 -2.19 0.88 -1.13
N GLY A 174 -1.03 0.29 -1.43
CA GLY A 174 -0.67 -1.07 -1.00
C GLY A 174 -0.64 -1.21 0.51
N TYR A 175 -0.10 -0.20 1.20
CA TYR A 175 -0.15 -0.10 2.66
C TYR A 175 -1.59 -0.12 3.18
N TYR A 176 -2.47 0.69 2.61
CA TYR A 176 -3.86 0.78 3.04
C TYR A 176 -4.62 -0.54 2.80
N HIS A 177 -4.43 -1.17 1.64
CA HIS A 177 -5.07 -2.43 1.29
C HIS A 177 -4.65 -3.57 2.22
N GLU A 178 -3.34 -3.75 2.41
CA GLU A 178 -2.79 -4.82 3.25
C GLU A 178 -3.17 -4.61 4.72
N ARG A 179 -3.08 -3.38 5.23
CA ARG A 179 -3.47 -3.04 6.61
C ARG A 179 -4.94 -3.32 6.88
N HIS A 180 -5.82 -2.94 5.94
CA HIS A 180 -7.24 -3.23 6.05
C HIS A 180 -7.48 -4.75 6.06
N TRP A 181 -6.88 -5.48 5.12
CA TRP A 181 -7.02 -6.93 5.01
C TRP A 181 -6.52 -7.68 6.26
N LEU A 182 -5.37 -7.30 6.83
CA LEU A 182 -4.80 -7.90 8.04
C LEU A 182 -5.70 -7.75 9.28
N ARG A 183 -6.59 -6.76 9.30
CA ARG A 183 -7.52 -6.48 10.40
C ARG A 183 -8.89 -7.14 10.20
N LEU A 184 -9.16 -7.70 9.03
CA LEU A 184 -10.40 -8.43 8.80
C LEU A 184 -10.45 -9.74 9.59
N PRO A 185 -11.64 -10.13 10.10
CA PRO A 185 -11.87 -11.46 10.65
C PRO A 185 -11.44 -12.55 9.67
N LYS A 186 -10.95 -13.68 10.18
CA LYS A 186 -10.47 -14.80 9.34
C LYS A 186 -11.53 -15.28 8.33
N ALA A 187 -12.80 -15.29 8.72
CA ALA A 187 -13.91 -15.68 7.85
C ALA A 187 -14.07 -14.74 6.64
N GLU A 188 -13.86 -13.44 6.82
CA GLU A 188 -13.98 -12.45 5.74
C GLU A 188 -12.77 -12.46 4.81
N ARG A 189 -11.58 -12.78 5.35
CA ARG A 189 -10.36 -12.99 4.55
C ARG A 189 -10.54 -14.15 3.57
N LEU A 190 -11.02 -15.29 4.05
CA LEU A 190 -11.29 -16.47 3.24
C LEU A 190 -12.34 -16.19 2.14
N LYS A 191 -13.39 -15.43 2.46
CA LYS A 191 -14.36 -14.99 1.45
C LYS A 191 -13.69 -14.14 0.37
N THR A 192 -12.87 -13.17 0.76
CA THR A 192 -12.18 -12.27 -0.17
C THR A 192 -11.20 -13.02 -1.07
N GLU A 193 -10.54 -14.05 -0.56
CA GLU A 193 -9.67 -14.94 -1.34
C GLU A 193 -10.50 -15.80 -2.31
N ASN A 194 -11.56 -16.43 -1.84
CA ASN A 194 -12.44 -17.27 -2.67
C ASN A 194 -13.11 -16.49 -3.81
N LEU A 195 -13.54 -15.24 -3.55
CA LEU A 195 -14.10 -14.38 -4.60
C LEU A 195 -13.09 -14.07 -5.71
N LYS A 196 -11.81 -13.88 -5.38
CA LYS A 196 -10.76 -13.63 -6.38
C LYS A 196 -10.41 -14.87 -7.18
N THR A 197 -10.34 -16.03 -6.52
CA THR A 197 -10.11 -17.31 -7.21
C THR A 197 -11.26 -17.63 -8.17
N ALA A 198 -12.51 -17.32 -7.80
CA ALA A 198 -13.67 -17.48 -8.67
C ALA A 198 -13.62 -16.55 -9.90
N GLN A 199 -13.14 -15.32 -9.75
CA GLN A 199 -13.00 -14.35 -10.85
C GLN A 199 -11.80 -14.63 -11.77
N ALA A 200 -10.76 -15.32 -11.29
CA ALA A 200 -9.61 -15.73 -12.09
C ALA A 200 -9.86 -17.03 -12.89
N GLY A 201 -10.99 -17.71 -12.67
CA GLY A 201 -11.29 -19.05 -13.18
C GLY A 201 -12.20 -19.14 -14.41
N GLU A 202 -12.52 -18.03 -15.10
CA GLU A 202 -13.18 -18.09 -16.41
C GLU A 202 -12.13 -18.17 -17.53
N PRO A 203 -11.80 -19.37 -18.06
CA PRO A 203 -11.08 -19.45 -19.32
C PRO A 203 -11.99 -18.90 -20.42
N ASN A 204 -11.52 -17.87 -21.13
CA ASN A 204 -12.04 -17.49 -22.44
C ASN A 204 -11.98 -18.72 -23.35
N THR A 205 -13.07 -19.46 -23.41
CA THR A 205 -13.34 -20.42 -24.48
C THR A 205 -13.79 -19.58 -25.67
N VAL A 206 -12.85 -19.28 -26.57
CA VAL A 206 -13.16 -18.79 -27.90
C VAL A 206 -13.73 -19.99 -28.67
N PRO A 207 -15.00 -20.02 -29.07
CA PRO A 207 -15.46 -21.03 -30.02
C PRO A 207 -14.84 -20.74 -31.40
N GLU A 208 -14.31 -21.79 -32.02
CA GLU A 208 -13.76 -21.82 -33.39
C GLU A 208 -14.77 -21.35 -34.46
#